data_AF-M0BPM1-F1
#
_entry.id   AF-M0BPM1-F1
#
_cell.length_a   1.000
_cell.length_b   1.000
_cell.length_c   1.000
_cell.angle_alpha   90.00
_cell.angle_beta   90.00
_cell.angle_gamma   90.00
#
_symmetry.space_group_name_H-M   'P 1'
#
loop_
_entity.id
_entity.type
_entity.pdbx_description
1 polymer ?
#
loop_
_entity_poly.entity_id
_entity_poly.type
_entity_poly.pdbx_seq_one_letter_code
_entity_poly.pdbx_strand_id
1 'polypeptide(L)'
;MSDLTDLGLSSYEDRAYRALLALGSAAASEVASRADVPTGRIYDVVNGLAARNIVETRPGTDPTVYVPVDPDEAVDRLLDERRRELERRETAYREVADRVRSELAPGPPVDARFWPTTLGGEDAVALWREQAQTATERVRLVVGPPYDAADWETYASEVAPVDRIDGAVDVQVLLAETVLSSVPSDELATIRDVASDVSVRVASGLRLTFDVVDDVEASIDVANPFEPADRLGVVVSRDESLVSTLATAFDRCWGRAEPV
;
A
#
# COMPACT_ATOMS: atom_id res chain seq x y z
N MET A 1 -26.92 32.47 -21.81
CA MET A 1 -27.92 31.62 -22.47
C MET A 1 -27.41 30.21 -22.32
N SER A 2 -28.26 29.28 -21.91
CA SER A 2 -27.92 27.86 -21.85
C SER A 2 -27.73 27.34 -23.27
N ASP A 3 -26.58 26.71 -23.53
CA ASP A 3 -26.21 26.20 -24.84
C ASP A 3 -26.39 24.68 -24.88
N LEU A 4 -26.91 24.14 -25.99
CA LEU A 4 -27.04 22.69 -26.19
C LEU A 4 -25.67 21.99 -26.25
N THR A 5 -24.59 22.78 -26.27
CA THR A 5 -23.22 22.31 -26.13
C THR A 5 -22.97 21.63 -24.79
N ASP A 6 -23.62 22.10 -23.72
CA ASP A 6 -23.50 21.47 -22.39
C ASP A 6 -24.18 20.10 -22.36
N LEU A 7 -25.17 19.89 -23.22
CA LEU A 7 -25.82 18.60 -23.45
C LEU A 7 -25.12 17.76 -24.53
N GLY A 8 -24.01 18.26 -25.05
CA GLY A 8 -23.11 17.48 -25.89
C GLY A 8 -23.18 17.71 -27.38
N LEU A 9 -23.90 18.72 -27.85
CA LEU A 9 -23.73 19.17 -29.23
C LEU A 9 -22.38 19.89 -29.39
N SER A 10 -21.82 19.86 -30.58
CA SER A 10 -20.77 20.81 -30.96
C SER A 10 -21.36 22.20 -31.17
N SER A 11 -20.52 23.24 -31.14
CA SER A 11 -20.94 24.61 -31.41
C SER A 11 -21.51 24.80 -32.83
N TYR A 12 -21.12 23.96 -33.79
CA TYR A 12 -21.71 24.00 -35.13
C TYR A 12 -23.09 23.32 -35.17
N GLU A 13 -23.26 22.21 -34.45
CA GLU A 13 -24.54 21.51 -34.33
C GLU A 13 -25.60 22.34 -33.60
N ASP A 14 -25.24 23.00 -32.49
CA ASP A 14 -26.15 23.91 -31.78
C ASP A 14 -26.64 25.04 -32.70
N ARG A 15 -25.72 25.69 -33.43
CA ARG A 15 -26.08 26.76 -34.39
C ARG A 15 -26.92 26.25 -35.56
N ALA A 16 -26.59 25.09 -36.12
CA ALA A 16 -27.34 24.49 -37.21
C ALA A 16 -28.77 24.09 -36.79
N TYR A 17 -28.93 23.52 -35.60
CA TYR A 17 -30.24 23.16 -35.06
C TYR A 17 -31.09 24.40 -34.79
N ARG A 18 -30.53 25.46 -34.18
CA ARG A 18 -31.24 26.73 -33.99
C ARG A 18 -31.63 27.40 -35.31
N ALA A 19 -30.78 27.32 -36.33
CA ALA A 19 -31.10 27.81 -37.66
C ALA A 19 -32.26 27.03 -38.30
N LEU A 20 -32.28 25.70 -38.15
CA LEU A 20 -33.39 24.85 -38.61
C LEU A 20 -34.69 25.18 -37.88
N LEU A 21 -34.67 25.40 -36.56
CA LEU A 21 -35.86 25.82 -35.81
C LEU A 21 -36.45 27.14 -36.33
N ALA A 22 -35.60 28.08 -36.76
CA ALA A 22 -36.04 29.35 -37.33
C ALA A 22 -36.57 29.22 -38.77
N LEU A 23 -36.02 28.28 -39.56
CA LEU A 23 -36.39 28.04 -40.96
C LEU A 23 -37.55 27.05 -41.12
N GLY A 24 -37.84 26.25 -40.09
CA GLY A 24 -38.85 25.18 -40.09
C GLY A 24 -38.41 23.93 -40.86
N SER A 25 -37.90 24.08 -42.09
CA SER A 25 -37.24 23.01 -42.84
C SER A 25 -36.40 23.62 -43.94
N ALA A 26 -35.18 23.10 -44.17
CA ALA A 26 -34.27 23.70 -45.14
C ALA A 26 -33.27 22.70 -45.71
N ALA A 27 -32.72 23.00 -46.89
CA ALA A 27 -31.58 22.27 -47.45
C ALA A 27 -30.29 22.63 -46.70
N ALA A 28 -29.28 21.75 -46.75
CA ALA A 28 -28.02 21.95 -46.03
C ALA A 28 -27.33 23.29 -46.38
N SER A 29 -27.36 23.74 -47.63
CA SER A 29 -26.78 25.03 -48.06
C SER A 29 -27.45 26.25 -47.41
N GLU A 30 -28.77 26.19 -47.19
CA GLU A 30 -29.54 27.23 -46.54
C GLU A 30 -29.24 27.27 -45.04
N VAL A 31 -29.15 26.09 -44.41
CA VAL A 31 -28.73 25.97 -43.00
C VAL A 31 -27.32 26.51 -42.81
N ALA A 32 -26.37 26.15 -43.69
CA ALA A 32 -24.99 26.65 -43.64
C ALA A 32 -24.93 28.17 -43.63
N SER A 33 -25.68 28.80 -44.54
CA SER A 33 -25.75 30.25 -44.69
C SER A 33 -26.38 30.91 -43.46
N ARG A 34 -27.44 30.32 -42.89
CA ARG A 34 -28.17 30.89 -41.76
C ARG A 34 -27.46 30.69 -40.41
N ALA A 35 -26.78 29.57 -40.24
CA ALA A 35 -26.07 29.17 -39.04
C ALA A 35 -24.61 29.66 -38.98
N ASP A 36 -24.11 30.26 -40.07
CA ASP A 36 -22.71 30.65 -40.23
C ASP A 36 -21.76 29.45 -40.00
N VAL A 37 -22.10 28.34 -40.68
CA VAL A 37 -21.34 27.09 -40.68
C VAL A 37 -20.71 26.93 -42.07
N PRO A 38 -19.39 26.66 -42.18
CA PRO A 38 -18.74 26.46 -43.48
C PRO A 38 -19.43 25.38 -44.31
N THR A 39 -19.67 25.64 -45.60
CA THR A 39 -20.35 24.70 -46.52
C THR A 39 -19.67 23.34 -46.61
N GLY A 40 -18.34 23.28 -46.45
CA GLY A 40 -17.60 22.01 -46.42
C GLY A 40 -17.86 21.14 -45.18
N ARG A 41 -18.46 21.70 -44.12
CA ARG A 41 -18.75 21.01 -42.85
C ARG A 41 -20.24 20.79 -42.60
N ILE A 42 -21.13 21.48 -43.33
CA ILE A 42 -22.55 21.47 -42.98
C ILE A 42 -23.17 20.07 -43.08
N TYR A 43 -22.76 19.27 -44.07
CA TYR A 43 -23.26 17.91 -44.22
C TYR A 43 -22.87 17.04 -43.02
N ASP A 44 -21.63 17.12 -42.54
CA ASP A 44 -21.19 16.41 -41.32
C ASP A 44 -22.04 16.83 -40.11
N VAL A 45 -22.33 18.12 -39.99
CA VAL A 45 -23.10 18.70 -38.88
C VAL A 45 -24.56 18.25 -38.90
N VAL A 46 -25.26 18.38 -40.02
CA VAL A 46 -26.68 17.95 -40.10
C VAL A 46 -26.83 16.44 -40.06
N ASN A 47 -25.85 15.69 -40.57
CA ASN A 47 -25.82 14.24 -40.43
C ASN A 47 -25.52 13.80 -38.99
N GLY A 48 -24.67 14.53 -38.25
CA GLY A 48 -24.44 14.31 -36.83
C GLY A 48 -25.71 14.55 -36.00
N LEU A 49 -26.41 15.64 -36.27
CA LEU A 49 -27.73 15.91 -35.70
C LEU A 49 -28.75 14.82 -36.07
N ALA A 50 -28.78 14.36 -37.32
CA ALA A 50 -29.68 13.30 -37.75
C ALA A 50 -29.36 11.94 -37.10
N ALA A 51 -28.08 11.58 -36.96
CA ALA A 51 -27.65 10.36 -36.29
C ALA A 51 -28.07 10.32 -34.81
N ARG A 52 -28.21 11.50 -34.19
CA ARG A 52 -28.71 11.67 -32.82
C ARG A 52 -30.22 11.87 -32.74
N ASN A 53 -30.92 11.74 -33.88
CA ASN A 53 -32.35 12.04 -34.01
C ASN A 53 -32.71 13.43 -33.49
N ILE A 54 -31.89 14.44 -33.73
CA ILE A 54 -32.21 15.84 -33.40
C ILE A 54 -32.81 16.55 -34.63
N VAL A 55 -32.56 15.99 -35.81
CA VAL A 55 -33.06 16.45 -37.10
C VAL A 55 -33.51 15.22 -37.91
N GLU A 56 -34.60 15.35 -38.65
CA GLU A 56 -35.07 14.34 -39.59
C GLU A 56 -34.72 14.74 -41.02
N THR A 57 -34.45 13.76 -41.87
CA THR A 57 -34.27 13.97 -43.30
C THR A 57 -35.53 13.59 -44.05
N ARG A 58 -35.97 14.41 -45.01
CA ARG A 58 -37.03 14.03 -45.95
C ARG A 58 -36.40 13.34 -47.17
N PRO A 59 -36.62 12.02 -47.36
CA PRO A 59 -36.12 11.33 -48.52
C PRO A 59 -36.85 11.80 -49.79
N GLY A 60 -36.16 11.78 -50.93
CA GLY A 60 -36.78 12.02 -52.24
C GLY A 60 -36.86 13.48 -52.70
N THR A 61 -36.29 14.42 -51.95
CA THR A 61 -36.03 15.79 -52.45
C THR A 61 -34.59 15.93 -52.89
N ASP A 62 -34.36 16.59 -54.04
CA ASP A 62 -33.04 17.01 -54.50
C ASP A 62 -33.02 18.55 -54.59
N PRO A 63 -32.36 19.25 -53.66
CA PRO A 63 -31.51 18.74 -52.57
C PRO A 63 -32.30 18.15 -51.38
N THR A 64 -31.63 17.33 -50.55
CA THR A 64 -32.19 16.76 -49.32
C THR A 64 -32.59 17.86 -48.33
N VAL A 65 -33.82 17.79 -47.82
CA VAL A 65 -34.37 18.74 -46.84
C VAL A 65 -34.31 18.16 -45.43
N TYR A 66 -33.88 18.99 -44.49
CA TYR A 66 -33.75 18.68 -43.08
C TYR A 66 -34.84 19.38 -42.27
N VAL A 67 -35.41 18.68 -41.30
CA VAL A 67 -36.50 19.15 -40.43
C VAL A 67 -36.07 19.02 -38.98
N PRO A 68 -36.08 20.09 -38.15
CA PRO A 68 -35.74 19.98 -36.75
C PRO A 68 -36.81 19.19 -35.99
N VAL A 69 -36.37 18.38 -35.04
CA VAL A 69 -37.23 17.81 -34.01
C VAL A 69 -37.65 18.92 -33.03
N ASP A 70 -38.76 18.74 -32.34
CA ASP A 70 -39.22 19.66 -31.30
C ASP A 70 -38.12 19.93 -30.23
N PRO A 71 -37.92 21.18 -29.77
CA PRO A 71 -36.88 21.52 -28.80
C PRO A 71 -36.93 20.72 -27.50
N ASP A 72 -38.11 20.45 -26.96
CA ASP A 72 -38.24 19.73 -25.69
C ASP A 72 -37.80 18.27 -25.89
N GLU A 73 -38.24 17.65 -26.99
CA GLU A 73 -37.84 16.30 -27.36
C GLU A 73 -36.34 16.20 -27.70
N ALA A 74 -35.76 17.20 -28.36
CA ALA A 74 -34.33 17.26 -28.64
C ALA A 74 -33.51 17.36 -27.34
N VAL A 75 -33.94 18.20 -26.39
CA VAL A 75 -33.29 18.33 -25.07
C VAL A 75 -33.36 17.01 -24.30
N ASP A 76 -34.52 16.35 -24.27
CA ASP A 76 -34.69 15.06 -23.60
C ASP A 76 -33.79 13.98 -24.20
N ARG A 77 -33.71 13.92 -25.54
CA ARG A 77 -32.82 12.98 -26.25
C ARG A 77 -31.35 13.19 -25.89
N LEU A 78 -30.89 14.44 -25.87
CA LEU A 78 -29.52 14.79 -25.50
C LEU A 78 -29.23 14.50 -24.01
N LEU A 79 -30.18 14.78 -23.13
CA LEU A 79 -30.05 14.51 -21.71
C LEU A 79 -29.96 13.01 -21.42
N ASP A 80 -30.77 12.19 -22.08
CA ASP A 80 -30.72 10.74 -21.97
C ASP A 80 -29.41 10.16 -22.52
N GLU A 81 -28.88 10.72 -23.61
CA GLU A 81 -27.57 10.36 -24.12
C GLU A 81 -26.48 10.61 -23.07
N ARG A 82 -26.51 11.77 -22.40
CA ARG A 82 -25.58 12.15 -21.33
C ARG A 82 -25.69 11.22 -20.12
N ARG A 83 -26.92 10.86 -19.70
CA ARG A 83 -27.15 9.89 -18.61
C ARG A 83 -26.52 8.53 -18.92
N ARG A 84 -26.78 7.99 -20.12
CA ARG A 84 -26.21 6.71 -20.57
C ARG A 84 -24.68 6.75 -20.63
N GLU A 85 -24.10 7.88 -21.03
CA GLU A 85 -22.65 8.06 -21.03
C GLU A 85 -22.07 7.99 -19.60
N LEU A 86 -22.70 8.67 -18.65
CA LEU A 86 -22.28 8.65 -17.24
C LEU A 86 -22.41 7.25 -16.61
N GLU A 87 -23.52 6.54 -16.86
CA GLU A 87 -23.72 5.16 -16.38
C GLU A 87 -22.63 4.20 -16.90
N ARG A 88 -22.26 4.32 -18.18
CA ARG A 88 -21.18 3.52 -18.77
C ARG A 88 -19.83 3.83 -18.11
N ARG A 89 -19.53 5.11 -17.90
CA ARG A 89 -18.28 5.52 -17.22
C ARG A 89 -18.23 5.04 -15.78
N GLU A 90 -19.34 5.14 -15.05
CA GLU A 90 -19.45 4.65 -13.68
C GLU A 90 -19.20 3.13 -13.61
N THR A 91 -19.81 2.37 -14.52
CA THR A 91 -19.60 0.93 -14.61
C THR A 91 -18.14 0.59 -14.86
N ALA A 92 -17.49 1.25 -15.82
CA ALA A 92 -16.07 1.06 -16.09
C ALA A 92 -15.20 1.39 -14.86
N TYR A 93 -15.51 2.49 -14.14
CA TYR A 93 -14.78 2.83 -12.92
C TYR A 93 -14.96 1.81 -11.79
N ARG A 94 -16.15 1.21 -11.66
CA ARG A 94 -16.36 0.11 -10.70
C ARG A 94 -15.49 -1.09 -11.01
N GLU A 95 -15.42 -1.51 -12.28
CA GLU A 95 -14.55 -2.62 -12.69
C GLU A 95 -13.07 -2.34 -12.40
N VAL A 96 -12.61 -1.11 -12.67
CA VAL A 96 -11.25 -0.69 -12.29
C VAL A 96 -11.06 -0.76 -10.77
N ALA A 97 -12.02 -0.24 -10.00
CA ALA A 97 -11.93 -0.23 -8.54
C ALA A 97 -11.90 -1.66 -7.97
N ASP A 98 -12.69 -2.59 -8.50
CA ASP A 98 -12.72 -3.98 -8.04
C ASP A 98 -11.41 -4.71 -8.36
N ARG A 99 -10.86 -4.50 -9.56
CA ARG A 99 -9.53 -5.02 -9.91
C ARG A 99 -8.46 -4.46 -8.98
N VAL A 100 -8.43 -3.14 -8.78
CA VAL A 100 -7.47 -2.49 -7.88
C VAL A 100 -7.61 -3.01 -6.46
N ARG A 101 -8.83 -3.21 -5.95
CA ARG A 101 -9.07 -3.83 -4.64
C ARG A 101 -8.52 -5.25 -4.58
N SER A 102 -8.62 -6.04 -5.64
CA SER A 102 -8.07 -7.39 -5.68
C SER A 102 -6.54 -7.41 -5.76
N GLU A 103 -5.93 -6.46 -6.47
CA GLU A 103 -4.47 -6.33 -6.61
C GLU A 103 -3.83 -5.72 -5.35
N LEU A 104 -4.51 -4.77 -4.72
CA LEU A 104 -4.07 -4.09 -3.50
C LEU A 104 -4.62 -4.73 -2.23
N ALA A 105 -5.41 -5.80 -2.32
CA ALA A 105 -5.76 -6.58 -1.16
C ALA A 105 -4.44 -7.04 -0.54
N PRO A 106 -4.05 -6.54 0.65
CA PRO A 106 -2.93 -7.12 1.33
C PRO A 106 -3.25 -8.60 1.45
N GLY A 107 -2.29 -9.47 1.12
CA GLY A 107 -2.40 -10.87 1.52
C GLY A 107 -2.75 -10.93 3.01
N PRO A 108 -3.30 -12.05 3.52
CA PRO A 108 -3.43 -12.22 4.96
C PRO A 108 -2.13 -11.74 5.61
N PRO A 109 -2.18 -10.94 6.70
CA PRO A 109 -0.97 -10.42 7.33
C PRO A 109 0.00 -11.58 7.39
N VAL A 110 1.17 -11.42 6.79
CA VAL A 110 2.14 -12.49 6.81
C VAL A 110 2.56 -12.55 8.27
N ASP A 111 1.90 -13.40 9.03
CA ASP A 111 2.02 -13.46 10.49
C ASP A 111 3.46 -13.78 10.86
N ALA A 112 4.26 -14.31 9.92
CA ALA A 112 5.70 -14.36 9.97
C ALA A 112 6.34 -14.00 8.61
N ARG A 113 7.48 -13.32 8.61
CA ARG A 113 8.38 -13.27 7.44
C ARG A 113 9.79 -13.71 7.83
N PHE A 114 10.55 -14.15 6.83
CA PHE A 114 11.94 -14.55 6.98
C PHE A 114 12.84 -13.53 6.28
N TRP A 115 13.76 -12.95 7.04
CA TRP A 115 14.79 -12.02 6.56
C TRP A 115 16.11 -12.76 6.46
N PRO A 116 16.60 -13.06 5.23
CA PRO A 116 17.91 -13.67 5.06
C PRO A 116 18.98 -12.66 5.46
N THR A 117 19.70 -12.95 6.54
CA THR A 117 20.75 -12.09 7.07
C THR A 117 21.74 -12.92 7.87
N THR A 118 23.00 -12.49 7.90
CA THR A 118 24.05 -13.12 8.70
C THR A 118 24.17 -12.43 10.05
N LEU A 119 24.79 -13.11 11.00
CA LEU A 119 25.14 -12.56 12.30
C LEU A 119 26.07 -11.35 12.10
N GLY A 120 25.75 -10.23 12.73
CA GLY A 120 26.51 -8.98 12.64
C GLY A 120 26.31 -8.15 11.37
N GLY A 121 25.58 -8.68 10.39
CA GLY A 121 25.39 -8.05 9.09
C GLY A 121 24.66 -6.71 9.17
N GLU A 122 24.88 -5.82 8.20
CA GLU A 122 24.21 -4.51 8.18
C GLU A 122 22.69 -4.64 8.18
N ASP A 123 22.15 -5.63 7.45
CA ASP A 123 20.71 -5.92 7.38
C ASP A 123 20.17 -6.41 8.73
N ALA A 124 20.95 -7.22 9.45
CA ALA A 124 20.61 -7.71 10.78
C ALA A 124 20.53 -6.58 11.81
N VAL A 125 21.55 -5.70 11.79
CA VAL A 125 21.59 -4.52 12.66
C VAL A 125 20.46 -3.54 12.31
N ALA A 126 20.12 -3.39 11.03
CA ALA A 126 19.01 -2.56 10.60
C ALA A 126 17.66 -3.11 11.08
N LEU A 127 17.42 -4.41 10.90
CA LEU A 127 16.22 -5.09 11.37
C LEU A 127 16.05 -4.93 12.88
N TRP A 128 17.09 -5.27 13.65
CA TRP A 128 17.08 -5.13 15.11
C TRP A 128 16.79 -3.69 15.54
N ARG A 129 17.40 -2.71 14.89
CA ARG A 129 17.17 -1.29 15.18
C ARG A 129 15.72 -0.87 14.91
N GLU A 130 15.14 -1.30 13.80
CA GLU A 130 13.75 -0.99 13.48
C GLU A 130 12.79 -1.57 14.53
N GLN A 131 13.04 -2.79 14.99
CA GLN A 131 12.23 -3.45 16.02
C GLN A 131 12.41 -2.84 17.41
N ALA A 132 13.65 -2.50 17.78
CA ALA A 132 13.92 -1.82 19.04
C ALA A 132 13.25 -0.43 19.11
N GLN A 133 13.09 0.25 17.96
CA GLN A 133 12.42 1.55 17.87
C GLN A 133 10.89 1.49 17.92
N THR A 134 10.29 0.32 17.68
CA THR A 134 8.83 0.15 17.84
C THR A 134 8.43 -0.15 19.28
N ALA A 135 9.39 -0.46 20.15
CA ALA A 135 9.14 -0.73 21.56
C ALA A 135 8.62 0.50 22.31
N THR A 136 7.57 0.31 23.09
CA THR A 136 6.90 1.35 23.87
C THR A 136 6.76 1.01 25.35
N GLU A 137 6.80 -0.28 25.70
CA GLU A 137 6.61 -0.76 27.08
C GLU A 137 7.74 -1.68 27.53
N ARG A 138 8.07 -2.71 26.75
CA ARG A 138 9.02 -3.75 27.15
C ARG A 138 9.70 -4.43 25.97
N VAL A 139 10.98 -4.75 26.15
CA VAL A 139 11.73 -5.64 25.25
C VAL A 139 12.34 -6.79 26.05
N ARG A 140 12.08 -8.03 25.63
CA ARG A 140 12.67 -9.24 26.22
C ARG A 140 13.58 -9.89 25.19
N LEU A 141 14.85 -10.08 25.51
CA LEU A 141 15.85 -10.69 24.62
C LEU A 141 16.40 -11.97 25.25
N VAL A 142 16.51 -13.02 24.46
CA VAL A 142 17.26 -14.24 24.80
C VAL A 142 18.42 -14.35 23.82
N VAL A 143 19.65 -14.36 24.32
CA VAL A 143 20.85 -14.52 23.50
C VAL A 143 21.52 -15.85 23.84
N GLY A 144 21.48 -16.77 22.89
CA GLY A 144 22.08 -18.10 22.94
C GLY A 144 22.77 -18.41 21.60
N PRO A 145 22.65 -19.64 21.08
CA PRO A 145 23.17 -19.94 19.74
C PRO A 145 22.56 -19.06 18.64
N PRO A 146 23.32 -18.64 17.62
CA PRO A 146 24.73 -18.98 17.34
C PRO A 146 25.78 -18.06 18.01
N TYR A 147 25.36 -17.09 18.84
CA TYR A 147 26.27 -16.12 19.48
C TYR A 147 27.29 -16.76 20.42
N ASP A 148 27.00 -17.97 20.92
CA ASP A 148 27.92 -18.72 21.78
C ASP A 148 29.07 -19.40 21.02
N ALA A 149 28.92 -19.57 19.72
CA ALA A 149 29.94 -20.12 18.83
C ALA A 149 30.66 -19.03 18.00
N ALA A 150 30.16 -17.79 18.02
CA ALA A 150 30.72 -16.65 17.32
C ALA A 150 31.71 -15.83 18.17
N ASP A 151 32.68 -15.22 17.52
CA ASP A 151 33.57 -14.24 18.15
C ASP A 151 32.79 -12.94 18.42
N TRP A 152 33.13 -12.23 19.49
CA TRP A 152 32.46 -10.98 19.89
C TRP A 152 32.43 -9.95 18.76
N GLU A 153 33.53 -9.81 18.02
CA GLU A 153 33.66 -8.86 16.91
C GLU A 153 32.64 -9.12 15.80
N THR A 154 32.16 -10.36 15.66
CA THR A 154 31.14 -10.70 14.67
C THR A 154 29.81 -10.03 15.00
N TYR A 155 29.38 -10.02 16.25
CA TYR A 155 28.04 -9.55 16.63
C TYR A 155 28.01 -8.28 17.48
N ALA A 156 29.16 -7.69 17.82
CA ALA A 156 29.25 -6.45 18.59
C ALA A 156 28.41 -5.30 18.01
N SER A 157 28.27 -5.25 16.68
CA SER A 157 27.45 -4.27 15.97
C SER A 157 25.94 -4.38 16.26
N GLU A 158 25.47 -5.57 16.64
CA GLU A 158 24.07 -5.82 17.03
C GLU A 158 23.77 -5.44 18.47
N VAL A 159 24.80 -5.31 19.32
CA VAL A 159 24.64 -4.90 20.73
C VAL A 159 24.55 -3.37 20.85
N ALA A 160 25.29 -2.63 20.03
CA ALA A 160 25.34 -1.16 20.06
C ALA A 160 23.99 -0.41 19.98
N PRO A 161 22.93 -0.92 19.30
CA PRO A 161 21.62 -0.29 19.29
C PRO A 161 20.87 -0.32 20.62
N VAL A 162 21.25 -1.19 21.57
CA VAL A 162 20.57 -1.32 22.88
C VAL A 162 20.61 0.00 23.66
N ASP A 163 21.73 0.72 23.60
CA ASP A 163 21.92 2.04 24.23
C ASP A 163 20.99 3.14 23.69
N ARG A 164 20.28 2.87 22.58
CA ARG A 164 19.39 3.82 21.90
C ARG A 164 17.92 3.52 22.11
N ILE A 165 17.59 2.48 22.88
CA ILE A 165 16.22 2.22 23.31
C ILE A 165 15.79 3.35 24.25
N ASP A 166 14.53 3.78 24.14
CA ASP A 166 13.98 4.80 25.04
C ASP A 166 14.07 4.31 26.49
N GLY A 167 14.61 5.12 27.40
CA GLY A 167 14.76 4.77 28.81
C GLY A 167 13.42 4.53 29.55
N ALA A 168 12.28 4.84 28.93
CA ALA A 168 10.96 4.46 29.43
C ALA A 168 10.60 2.98 29.22
N VAL A 169 11.35 2.25 28.37
CA VAL A 169 11.09 0.85 28.01
C VAL A 169 11.82 -0.09 28.97
N ASP A 170 11.11 -1.09 29.52
CA ASP A 170 11.69 -2.14 30.36
C ASP A 170 12.45 -3.15 29.49
N VAL A 171 13.79 -3.14 29.52
CA VAL A 171 14.61 -4.05 28.71
C VAL A 171 15.14 -5.19 29.58
N GLN A 172 14.84 -6.42 29.20
CA GLN A 172 15.24 -7.63 29.94
C GLN A 172 16.03 -8.56 29.03
N VAL A 173 17.30 -8.80 29.36
CA VAL A 173 18.23 -9.59 28.56
C VAL A 173 18.60 -10.87 29.30
N LEU A 174 18.30 -12.01 28.70
CA LEU A 174 18.66 -13.33 29.19
C LEU A 174 19.79 -13.91 28.34
N LEU A 175 20.98 -14.00 28.92
CA LEU A 175 22.19 -14.49 28.25
C LEU A 175 22.46 -15.96 28.58
N ALA A 176 22.94 -16.72 27.60
CA ALA A 176 23.52 -18.03 27.88
C ALA A 176 24.89 -17.88 28.56
N GLU A 177 25.22 -18.79 29.48
CA GLU A 177 26.54 -18.81 30.15
C GLU A 177 27.71 -18.87 29.17
N THR A 178 27.52 -19.55 28.04
CA THR A 178 28.50 -19.68 26.97
C THR A 178 28.70 -18.37 26.21
N VAL A 179 27.62 -17.61 25.98
CA VAL A 179 27.69 -16.26 25.38
C VAL A 179 28.37 -15.30 26.35
N LEU A 180 28.02 -15.32 27.65
CA LEU A 180 28.67 -14.47 28.64
C LEU A 180 30.19 -14.66 28.66
N SER A 181 30.65 -15.89 28.43
CA SER A 181 32.07 -16.24 28.39
C SER A 181 32.79 -15.76 27.12
N SER A 182 32.05 -15.46 26.03
CA SER A 182 32.62 -14.95 24.78
C SER A 182 32.71 -13.42 24.73
N VAL A 183 31.95 -12.71 25.57
CA VAL A 183 32.00 -11.24 25.65
C VAL A 183 33.22 -10.75 26.45
N PRO A 184 34.02 -9.79 25.94
CA PRO A 184 35.12 -9.18 26.69
C PRO A 184 34.65 -8.52 27.99
N SER A 185 35.48 -8.60 29.04
CA SER A 185 35.13 -8.06 30.37
C SER A 185 34.83 -6.56 30.37
N ASP A 186 35.52 -5.79 29.54
CA ASP A 186 35.35 -4.34 29.44
C ASP A 186 34.00 -3.99 28.78
N GLU A 187 33.55 -4.83 27.84
CA GLU A 187 32.24 -4.67 27.18
C GLU A 187 31.10 -5.10 28.12
N LEU A 188 31.30 -6.15 28.92
CA LEU A 188 30.35 -6.53 29.97
C LEU A 188 30.17 -5.41 31.01
N ALA A 189 31.23 -4.65 31.31
CA ALA A 189 31.14 -3.49 32.18
C ALA A 189 30.34 -2.35 31.52
N THR A 190 30.53 -2.09 30.22
CA THR A 190 29.74 -1.11 29.46
C THR A 190 28.26 -1.47 29.43
N ILE A 191 27.92 -2.74 29.14
CA ILE A 191 26.54 -3.23 29.13
C ILE A 191 25.90 -3.06 30.52
N ARG A 192 26.66 -3.26 31.60
CA ARG A 192 26.23 -2.99 32.98
C ARG A 192 26.08 -1.51 33.31
N ASP A 193 26.86 -0.63 32.71
CA ASP A 193 26.79 0.81 32.98
C ASP A 193 25.65 1.49 32.20
N VAL A 194 25.24 0.94 31.05
CA VAL A 194 24.00 1.31 30.34
C VAL A 194 22.75 0.82 31.11
N ALA A 195 22.93 -0.07 32.09
CA ALA A 195 21.89 -0.83 32.80
C ALA A 195 21.15 -0.10 33.94
N SER A 196 20.92 1.23 33.88
CA SER A 196 19.96 1.82 34.83
C SER A 196 18.53 1.29 34.57
N ASP A 197 18.22 1.01 33.31
CA ASP A 197 16.89 0.59 32.83
C ASP A 197 16.91 -0.76 32.07
N VAL A 198 18.08 -1.40 31.98
CA VAL A 198 18.27 -2.74 31.39
C VAL A 198 18.54 -3.75 32.51
N SER A 199 17.75 -4.81 32.59
CA SER A 199 18.04 -5.95 33.48
C SER A 199 18.74 -7.05 32.69
N VAL A 200 19.87 -7.54 33.18
CA VAL A 200 20.59 -8.68 32.56
C VAL A 200 20.64 -9.86 33.53
N ARG A 201 20.28 -11.05 33.03
CA ARG A 201 20.39 -12.32 33.75
C ARG A 201 21.03 -13.40 32.89
N VAL A 202 21.60 -14.41 33.53
CA VAL A 202 22.23 -15.55 32.88
C VAL A 202 21.47 -16.82 33.20
N ALA A 203 21.27 -17.66 32.18
CA ALA A 203 20.63 -18.96 32.30
C ALA A 203 21.37 -20.06 31.55
N SER A 204 21.39 -21.25 32.16
CA SER A 204 21.89 -22.47 31.54
C SER A 204 20.87 -23.05 30.54
N GLY A 205 21.35 -23.67 29.46
CA GLY A 205 20.52 -24.53 28.59
C GLY A 205 19.64 -23.79 27.58
N LEU A 206 19.91 -22.51 27.31
CA LEU A 206 19.30 -21.79 26.19
C LEU A 206 19.77 -22.40 24.87
N ARG A 207 18.82 -22.62 23.94
CA ARG A 207 19.07 -23.29 22.65
C ARG A 207 18.60 -22.48 21.44
N LEU A 208 18.10 -21.27 21.68
CA LEU A 208 17.50 -20.41 20.69
C LEU A 208 17.82 -18.97 21.08
N THR A 209 18.04 -18.13 20.08
CA THR A 209 18.06 -16.68 20.24
C THR A 209 16.75 -16.12 19.71
N PHE A 210 16.09 -15.31 20.52
CA PHE A 210 14.84 -14.66 20.14
C PHE A 210 14.62 -13.39 20.94
N ASP A 211 13.82 -12.48 20.42
CA ASP A 211 13.33 -11.31 21.14
C ASP A 211 11.80 -11.22 21.06
N VAL A 212 11.22 -10.53 22.04
CA VAL A 212 9.81 -10.17 22.09
C VAL A 212 9.70 -8.68 22.43
N VAL A 213 9.03 -7.93 21.56
CA VAL A 213 8.77 -6.50 21.70
C VAL A 213 7.29 -6.30 22.03
N ASP A 214 7.03 -5.61 23.16
CA ASP A 214 5.70 -5.21 23.65
C ASP A 214 4.63 -6.32 23.69
N ASP A 215 5.05 -7.60 23.76
CA ASP A 215 4.16 -8.77 23.67
C ASP A 215 3.30 -8.80 22.38
N VAL A 216 3.75 -8.14 21.30
CA VAL A 216 3.05 -8.08 20.00
C VAL A 216 3.86 -8.59 18.81
N GLU A 217 5.19 -8.58 18.92
CA GLU A 217 6.08 -9.03 17.86
C GLU A 217 7.21 -9.87 18.47
N ALA A 218 7.59 -10.94 17.80
CA ALA A 218 8.70 -11.78 18.20
C ALA A 218 9.62 -12.07 17.01
N SER A 219 10.91 -12.09 17.27
CA SER A 219 11.94 -12.41 16.29
C SER A 219 12.72 -13.63 16.73
N ILE A 220 13.06 -14.52 15.80
CA ILE A 220 13.77 -15.77 16.10
C ILE A 220 14.93 -15.93 15.12
N ASP A 221 16.10 -16.18 15.68
CA ASP A 221 17.28 -16.52 14.90
C ASP A 221 17.21 -17.93 14.33
N VAL A 222 17.44 -18.05 13.03
CA VAL A 222 17.56 -19.33 12.34
C VAL A 222 19.04 -19.63 12.15
N ALA A 223 19.61 -20.42 13.07
CA ALA A 223 21.02 -20.83 13.01
C ALA A 223 21.38 -21.49 11.68
N ASN A 224 22.61 -21.26 11.21
CA ASN A 224 23.10 -21.87 9.98
C ASN A 224 23.54 -23.32 10.24
N PRO A 225 22.93 -24.33 9.58
CA PRO A 225 23.25 -25.74 9.82
C PRO A 225 24.65 -26.14 9.33
N PHE A 226 25.29 -25.31 8.50
CA PHE A 226 26.62 -25.56 7.96
C PHE A 226 27.71 -24.68 8.60
N GLU A 227 27.32 -23.56 9.23
CA GLU A 227 28.21 -22.59 9.86
C GLU A 227 27.72 -22.27 11.28
N PRO A 228 28.18 -23.01 12.31
CA PRO A 228 27.63 -22.92 13.67
C PRO A 228 27.77 -21.55 14.35
N ALA A 229 28.71 -20.73 13.88
CA ALA A 229 28.97 -19.37 14.36
C ALA A 229 28.17 -18.30 13.61
N ASP A 230 27.19 -18.69 12.79
CA ASP A 230 26.38 -17.78 11.98
C ASP A 230 24.90 -18.22 11.92
N ARG A 231 24.05 -17.37 11.37
CA ARG A 231 22.62 -17.61 11.09
C ARG A 231 22.31 -17.48 9.60
N LEU A 232 21.26 -18.17 9.15
CA LEU A 232 20.71 -18.01 7.80
C LEU A 232 19.82 -16.76 7.70
N GLY A 233 19.27 -16.33 8.83
CA GLY A 233 18.35 -15.21 8.88
C GLY A 233 17.54 -15.16 10.17
N VAL A 234 16.59 -14.24 10.18
CA VAL A 234 15.69 -13.99 11.31
C VAL A 234 14.26 -14.15 10.83
N VAL A 235 13.45 -14.87 11.60
CA VAL A 235 11.99 -14.91 11.42
C VAL A 235 11.37 -13.87 12.32
N VAL A 236 10.68 -12.88 11.77
CA VAL A 236 9.88 -11.93 12.56
C VAL A 236 8.41 -12.28 12.40
N SER A 237 7.69 -12.37 13.52
CA SER A 237 6.31 -12.80 13.57
C SER A 237 5.46 -11.95 14.52
N ARG A 238 4.22 -11.68 14.11
CA ARG A 238 3.17 -11.05 14.92
C ARG A 238 2.04 -12.03 15.25
N ASP A 239 2.27 -13.33 15.06
CA ASP A 239 1.33 -14.36 15.45
C ASP A 239 1.18 -14.38 16.97
N GLU A 240 0.00 -14.07 17.47
CA GLU A 240 -0.26 -13.96 18.92
C GLU A 240 0.12 -15.25 19.68
N SER A 241 -0.05 -16.42 19.06
CA SER A 241 0.24 -17.71 19.69
C SER A 241 1.74 -17.94 19.84
N LEU A 242 2.53 -17.59 18.82
CA LEU A 242 3.98 -17.66 18.87
C LEU A 242 4.56 -16.64 19.85
N VAL A 243 4.11 -15.39 19.77
CA VAL A 243 4.54 -14.30 20.66
C VAL A 243 4.28 -14.67 22.12
N SER A 244 3.06 -15.11 22.44
CA SER A 244 2.70 -15.55 23.80
C SER A 244 3.52 -16.77 24.27
N THR A 245 3.81 -17.71 23.37
CA THR A 245 4.63 -18.89 23.67
C THR A 245 6.05 -18.48 24.06
N LEU A 246 6.67 -17.58 23.29
CA LEU A 246 8.04 -17.11 23.54
C LEU A 246 8.13 -16.23 24.78
N ALA A 247 7.18 -15.30 24.98
CA ALA A 247 7.10 -14.49 26.19
C ALA A 247 6.95 -15.36 27.45
N THR A 248 6.09 -16.36 27.40
CA THR A 248 5.91 -17.31 28.51
C THR A 248 7.18 -18.15 28.76
N ALA A 249 7.87 -18.56 27.70
CA ALA A 249 9.13 -19.30 27.81
C ALA A 249 10.21 -18.42 28.46
N PHE A 250 10.29 -17.15 28.04
CA PHE A 250 11.18 -16.15 28.64
C PHE A 250 10.92 -16.02 30.14
N ASP A 251 9.69 -15.71 30.56
CA ASP A 251 9.36 -15.44 31.97
C ASP A 251 9.72 -16.63 32.88
N ARG A 252 9.53 -17.86 32.38
CA ARG A 252 9.91 -19.10 33.07
C ARG A 252 11.42 -19.24 33.25
N CYS A 253 12.20 -18.87 32.25
CA CYS A 253 13.66 -18.91 32.32
C CYS A 253 14.17 -17.76 33.21
N TRP A 254 13.64 -16.56 33.00
CA TRP A 254 13.97 -15.35 33.76
C TRP A 254 13.83 -15.53 35.27
N GLY A 255 12.73 -16.14 35.72
CA GLY A 255 12.48 -16.41 37.14
C GLY A 255 13.47 -17.38 37.81
N ARG A 256 14.23 -18.16 37.03
CA ARG A 256 15.26 -19.10 37.51
C ARG A 256 16.68 -18.62 37.23
N ALA A 257 16.83 -17.56 36.44
CA ALA A 257 18.11 -17.04 35.98
C ALA A 257 18.79 -16.20 37.07
N GLU A 258 20.11 -16.17 37.04
CA GLU A 258 20.93 -15.42 38.00
C GLU A 258 21.24 -14.02 37.45
N PRO A 259 21.10 -12.95 38.26
CA PRO A 259 21.49 -11.60 37.84
C PRO A 259 23.00 -11.51 37.63
N VAL A 260 23.42 -10.77 36.59
CA VAL A 260 24.84 -10.58 36.25
C VAL A 260 25.47 -9.49 37.07
#